data_AF-A0A921EIL0-F1
#
_entry.id   AF-A0A921EIL0-F1
#
_cell.length_a   1.000
_cell.length_b   1.000
_cell.length_c   1.000
_cell.angle_alpha   90.00
_cell.angle_beta   90.00
_cell.angle_gamma   90.00
#
_symmetry.space_group_name_H-M   'P 1'
#
loop_
_entity.id
_entity.type
_entity.pdbx_description
1 polymer ?
#
loop_
_entity_poly.entity_id
_entity_poly.type
_entity_poly.pdbx_seq_one_letter_code
_entity_poly.pdbx_strand_id
1 'polypeptide(L)' 'MFDTILDNLNSIQNEMVAMFKQQYEWGWFGDKATANATLRGYVRSNALTAAGYKEITGEDYVEEANS' A
#
# COMPACT_ATOMS: atom_id res chain seq x y z
N MET A 1 21.03 12.55 13.77
CA MET A 1 20.69 13.07 12.43
C MET A 1 20.19 11.96 11.51
N PHE A 2 20.91 10.83 11.41
CA PHE A 2 20.43 9.66 10.67
C PHE A 2 19.12 9.10 11.26
N ASP A 3 19.01 8.97 12.58
CA ASP A 3 17.79 8.47 13.24
C ASP A 3 16.57 9.34 12.94
N THR A 4 16.71 10.66 13.01
CA THR A 4 15.63 11.60 12.66
C THR A 4 15.18 11.47 11.20
N ILE A 5 16.09 11.19 10.27
CA ILE A 5 15.75 10.95 8.86
C ILE A 5 14.95 9.65 8.74
N LEU A 6 15.39 8.58 9.42
CA LEU A 6 14.68 7.31 9.43
C LEU A 6 13.27 7.45 10.03
N ASP A 7 13.14 8.15 11.16
CA ASP A 7 11.85 8.41 11.80
C ASP A 7 10.90 9.17 10.88
N ASN A 8 11.40 10.21 10.20
CA ASN A 8 10.61 10.97 9.22
C ASN A 8 10.15 10.09 8.04
N LEU A 9 11.03 9.23 7.51
CA LEU A 9 10.68 8.32 6.43
C LEU A 9 9.61 7.31 6.85
N ASN A 10 9.71 6.79 8.08
CA ASN A 10 8.69 5.89 8.64
C ASN A 10 7.35 6.60 8.84
N SER A 11 7.35 7.84 9.33
CA SER A 11 6.12 8.64 9.48
C SER A 11 5.43 8.86 8.14
N ILE A 12 6.19 9.27 7.11
CA ILE A 12 5.67 9.49 5.76
C ILE A 12 5.08 8.18 5.21
N GLN A 13 5.76 7.05 5.41
CA GLN A 13 5.25 5.77 4.96
C GLN A 13 3.92 5.37 5.63
N ASN A 14 3.80 5.58 6.94
CA ASN A 14 2.56 5.31 7.67
C ASN A 14 1.41 6.22 7.19
N GLU A 15 1.69 7.50 6.95
CA GLU A 15 0.70 8.45 6.43
C GLU A 15 0.23 8.07 5.02
N MET A 16 1.13 7.61 4.14
CA MET A 16 0.76 7.11 2.82
C MET A 16 -0.15 5.89 2.89
N VAL A 17 0.15 4.92 3.76
CA VAL A 17 -0.70 3.73 3.98
C VAL A 17 -2.09 4.15 4.49
N ALA A 18 -2.14 5.05 5.47
CA ALA A 18 -3.40 5.56 6.01
C ALA A 18 -4.25 6.26 4.94
N MET A 19 -3.62 7.06 4.07
CA MET A 19 -4.29 7.72 2.95
C MET A 19 -4.86 6.69 1.97
N PHE A 20 -4.07 5.71 1.52
CA PHE A 20 -4.57 4.69 0.60
C PHE A 20 -5.67 3.82 1.22
N LYS A 21 -5.59 3.56 2.54
CA LYS A 21 -6.64 2.85 3.27
C LYS A 21 -7.96 3.60 3.24
N GLN A 22 -7.93 4.90 3.52
CA GLN A 22 -9.12 5.74 3.47
C GLN A 22 -9.73 5.78 2.05
N GLN A 23 -8.90 5.90 1.02
CA GLN A 23 -9.34 5.87 -0.39
C GLN A 23 -9.97 4.52 -0.77
N TYR A 24 -9.42 3.42 -0.24
CA TYR A 24 -9.97 2.08 -0.41
C TYR A 24 -11.34 1.94 0.26
N GLU A 25 -11.48 2.39 1.50
CA GLU A 25 -12.74 2.39 2.26
C GLU A 25 -13.81 3.28 1.61
N TRP A 26 -13.40 4.36 0.95
CA TRP A 26 -14.29 5.23 0.17
C TRP A 26 -14.63 4.68 -1.23
N GLY A 27 -14.05 3.55 -1.63
CA GLY A 27 -14.30 2.93 -2.93
C GLY A 27 -13.69 3.68 -4.12
N TRP A 28 -12.67 4.52 -3.90
CA TRP A 28 -12.05 5.32 -4.97
C TRP A 28 -11.36 4.48 -6.04
N PHE A 29 -10.89 3.29 -5.66
CA PHE A 29 -10.24 2.35 -6.59
C PHE A 29 -11.24 1.43 -7.31
N GLY A 30 -12.55 1.64 -7.15
CA GLY A 30 -13.59 0.81 -7.74
C GLY A 30 -13.99 -0.36 -6.84
N ASP A 31 -14.46 -1.46 -7.46
CA ASP A 31 -14.84 -2.66 -6.73
C ASP A 31 -13.63 -3.34 -6.05
N LYS A 32 -13.91 -4.28 -5.13
CA LYS A 32 -12.84 -4.94 -4.36
C LYS A 32 -11.76 -5.58 -5.25
N ALA A 33 -12.14 -6.20 -6.36
CA ALA A 33 -11.19 -6.87 -7.25
C ALA A 33 -10.28 -5.85 -7.96
N THR A 34 -10.86 -4.77 -8.49
CA THR A 34 -10.15 -3.67 -9.14
C THR A 34 -9.25 -2.93 -8.16
N ALA A 35 -9.75 -2.69 -6.95
CA ALA A 35 -9.00 -2.04 -5.88
C ALA A 35 -7.77 -2.86 -5.47
N ASN A 36 -7.94 -4.17 -5.22
CA ASN A 36 -6.83 -5.04 -4.86
C ASN A 36 -5.81 -5.15 -6.02
N ALA A 37 -6.26 -5.22 -7.27
CA ALA A 37 -5.37 -5.22 -8.44
C ALA A 37 -4.57 -3.90 -8.56
N THR A 38 -5.21 -2.77 -8.31
CA THR A 38 -4.58 -1.44 -8.32
C THR A 38 -3.50 -1.33 -7.24
N LEU A 39 -3.83 -1.72 -6.00
CA LEU A 39 -2.88 -1.68 -4.88
C LEU A 39 -1.72 -2.67 -5.07
N ARG A 40 -1.94 -3.84 -5.69
CA ARG A 40 -0.84 -4.72 -6.15
C ARG A 40 0.07 -4.03 -7.17
N GLY A 41 -0.49 -3.20 -8.05
CA GLY A 41 0.29 -2.32 -8.94
C GLY A 41 1.19 -1.36 -8.17
N TYR A 42 0.70 -0.76 -7.08
CA TYR A 42 1.50 0.13 -6.23
C TYR A 42 2.61 -0.60 -5.48
N VAL A 43 2.40 -1.86 -5.10
CA VAL A 43 3.48 -2.69 -4.54
C VAL A 43 4.57 -2.90 -5.59
N ARG A 44 4.20 -3.26 -6.83
CA ARG A 44 5.16 -3.47 -7.93
C ARG A 44 5.95 -2.22 -8.31
N SER A 45 5.38 -1.02 -8.13
CA SER A 45 6.06 0.24 -8.40
C SER A 45 6.80 0.84 -7.20
N ASN A 46 6.88 0.13 -6.07
CA ASN A 46 7.43 0.59 -4.79
C ASN A 46 6.70 1.81 -4.18
N ALA A 47 5.50 2.15 -4.65
CA ALA A 47 4.66 3.18 -4.05
C ALA A 47 3.99 2.70 -2.75
N LEU A 48 3.88 1.38 -2.58
CA LEU A 48 3.31 0.73 -1.41
C LEU A 48 4.17 -0.48 -1.02
N THR A 49 4.29 -0.79 0.26
CA THR A 49 4.94 -2.04 0.69
C THR A 49 3.96 -3.19 0.70
N ALA A 50 4.44 -4.43 0.64
CA ALA A 50 3.61 -5.62 0.82
C ALA A 50 2.86 -5.60 2.17
N ALA A 51 3.49 -5.08 3.23
CA ALA A 51 2.86 -4.90 4.53
C ALA A 51 1.72 -3.87 4.48
N GLY A 52 1.95 -2.72 3.83
CA GLY A 52 0.91 -1.69 3.63
C GLY A 52 -0.27 -2.21 2.80
N TYR A 53 -0.01 -3.02 1.76
CA TYR A 53 -1.06 -3.69 0.99
C TYR A 53 -1.96 -4.56 1.89
N LYS A 54 -1.35 -5.37 2.77
CA LYS A 54 -2.09 -6.20 3.72
C LYS A 54 -2.89 -5.38 4.71
N GLU A 55 -2.33 -4.28 5.19
CA GLU A 55 -3.02 -3.39 6.13
C GLU A 55 -4.27 -2.73 5.51
N ILE A 56 -4.21 -2.38 4.22
CA ILE A 56 -5.31 -1.75 3.50
C ILE A 56 -6.38 -2.78 3.12
N THR A 57 -5.99 -3.91 2.55
CA THR A 57 -6.92 -4.87 1.92
C THR A 57 -7.33 -6.03 2.82
N GLY A 58 -6.55 -6.32 3.87
CA GLY A 58 -6.66 -7.52 4.68
C GLY A 58 -6.11 -8.78 4.02
N GLU A 59 -5.54 -8.70 2.81
CA GLU A 59 -5.05 -9.83 2.03
C GLU A 59 -3.52 -9.85 1.98
N ASP A 60 -2.92 -11.04 1.97
CA ASP A 60 -1.49 -11.17 1.74
C ASP A 60 -1.13 -10.78 0.30
N TYR A 61 -0.01 -10.05 0.14
CA TYR A 61 0.55 -9.81 -1.18
C TYR A 61 1.25 -11.07 -1.68
N VAL A 62 0.71 -11.64 -2.75
CA VAL A 62 1.36 -12.73 -3.50
C VAL A 62 1.91 -12.12 -4.77
N GLU A 63 3.23 -12.14 -4.90
CA GLU A 63 3.89 -11.76 -6.14
C GLU A 63 3.60 -12.83 -7.19
N GLU A 64 2.71 -12.53 -8.13
CA GLU A 64 2.51 -13.37 -9.30
C GLU A 64 3.78 -13.25 -10.15
N ALA A 65 4.65 -14.25 -10.06
CA ALA A 65 5.76 -14.38 -10.98
C ALA A 65 5.17 -14.46 -12.39
N ASN A 66 5.50 -13.46 -13.23
CA ASN A 66 5.07 -13.41 -14.63
C ASN A 66 5.28 -14.79 -15.27
N SER A 67 4.18 -15.43 -15.68
CA SER A 67 4.19 -16.67 -16.48
C SER A 67 4.27 -16.34 -17.95
#